data_AF-A0A918W1T9-F1
#
_entry.id   AF-A0A918W1T9-F1
#
_cell.length_a   1.000
_cell.length_b   1.000
_cell.length_c   1.000
_cell.angle_alpha   90.00
_cell.angle_beta   90.00
_cell.angle_gamma   90.00
#
_symmetry.space_group_name_H-M   'P 1'
#
loop_
_entity.id
_entity.type
_entity.pdbx_description
1 polymer ?
#
loop_
_entity_poly.entity_id
_entity_poly.type
_entity_poly.pdbx_seq_one_letter_code
_entity_poly.pdbx_strand_id
1 'polypeptide(L)'
;MRFQLYSQLLRLDLSNDHLLQMYYILYYDIPKEEKELAENVDRLIILREKIKLELRGHLFSIKNAIRESKIASTVMEYLPMFLKLEYLARNTFSNTDWEVCYQKERQNIKMYYETLYNQNISSSTVDILLQQKRRLESLSK
;
A
#
# COMPACT_ATOMS: atom_id res chain seq x y z
N MET A 1 -19.00 -11.10 -7.40
CA MET A 1 -17.52 -11.18 -7.29
C MET A 1 -16.78 -10.07 -8.05
N ARG A 2 -16.88 -9.93 -9.39
CA ARG A 2 -16.14 -8.88 -10.15
C ARG A 2 -16.46 -7.44 -9.73
N PHE A 3 -17.74 -7.10 -9.58
CA PHE A 3 -18.15 -5.76 -9.16
C PHE A 3 -17.64 -5.40 -7.76
N GLN A 4 -17.64 -6.38 -6.85
CA GLN A 4 -17.12 -6.22 -5.48
C GLN A 4 -15.60 -5.97 -5.49
N LEU A 5 -14.82 -6.79 -6.19
CA LEU A 5 -13.37 -6.61 -6.32
C LEU A 5 -13.02 -5.29 -7.02
N TYR A 6 -13.72 -4.94 -8.10
CA TYR A 6 -13.56 -3.65 -8.77
C TYR A 6 -13.79 -2.49 -7.79
N SER A 7 -14.86 -2.55 -7.00
CA SER A 7 -15.17 -1.52 -5.99
C SER A 7 -14.11 -1.44 -4.88
N GLN A 8 -13.53 -2.58 -4.47
CA GLN A 8 -12.46 -2.63 -3.47
C GLN A 8 -11.16 -2.02 -4.00
N LEU A 9 -10.77 -2.37 -5.23
CA LEU A 9 -9.60 -1.79 -5.89
C LEU A 9 -9.77 -0.29 -6.15
N LEU A 10 -10.99 0.17 -6.46
CA LEU A 10 -11.28 1.60 -6.64
C LEU A 10 -11.09 2.36 -5.31
N ARG A 11 -11.55 1.79 -4.20
CA ARG A 11 -11.33 2.37 -2.86
C ARG A 11 -9.85 2.44 -2.50
N LEU A 12 -9.08 1.41 -2.85
CA LEU A 12 -7.63 1.40 -2.67
C LEU A 12 -6.94 2.47 -3.50
N ASP A 13 -7.30 2.62 -4.78
CA ASP A 13 -6.75 3.66 -5.68
C ASP A 13 -7.02 5.06 -5.12
N LEU A 14 -8.27 5.34 -4.73
CA LEU A 14 -8.65 6.62 -4.12
C LEU A 14 -7.88 6.90 -2.83
N SER A 15 -7.73 5.90 -1.97
CA SER A 15 -6.96 6.07 -0.74
C SER A 15 -5.47 6.24 -0.99
N ASN A 16 -4.92 5.61 -2.04
CA ASN A 16 -3.53 5.78 -2.45
C ASN A 16 -3.31 7.21 -2.98
N ASP A 17 -4.26 7.74 -3.76
CA ASP A 17 -4.21 9.13 -4.23
C ASP A 17 -4.20 10.14 -3.06
N HIS A 18 -5.02 9.92 -2.02
CA HIS A 18 -4.97 10.76 -0.81
C HIS A 18 -3.62 10.72 -0.09
N LEU A 19 -2.98 9.55 -0.01
CA LEU A 19 -1.67 9.42 0.61
C LEU A 19 -0.56 10.07 -0.23
N LEU A 20 -0.62 9.93 -1.57
CA LEU A 20 0.29 10.66 -2.46
C LEU A 20 0.18 12.16 -2.27
N GLN A 21 -1.03 12.70 -2.27
CA GLN A 21 -1.24 14.14 -2.03
C GLN A 21 -0.66 14.58 -0.69
N MET A 22 -0.89 13.81 0.37
CA MET A 22 -0.31 14.08 1.69
C MET A 22 1.22 14.08 1.62
N TYR A 23 1.85 13.08 0.99
CA TYR A 23 3.30 13.01 0.89
C TYR A 23 3.91 14.13 0.04
N TYR A 24 3.26 14.56 -1.03
CA TYR A 24 3.72 15.74 -1.78
C TYR A 24 3.67 17.01 -0.93
N ILE A 25 2.57 17.25 -0.22
CA ILE A 25 2.44 18.41 0.67
C ILE A 25 3.57 18.39 1.70
N LEU A 26 3.76 17.25 2.38
CA LEU A 26 4.84 17.06 3.34
C LEU A 26 6.21 17.34 2.71
N TYR A 27 6.48 16.77 1.54
CA TYR A 27 7.77 16.93 0.86
C TYR A 27 8.13 18.39 0.61
N TYR A 28 7.16 19.21 0.21
CA TYR A 28 7.37 20.64 -0.04
C TYR A 28 7.45 21.48 1.24
N ASP A 29 6.86 21.01 2.34
CA ASP A 29 6.87 21.69 3.63
C ASP A 29 8.10 21.33 4.50
N ILE A 30 8.86 20.29 4.14
CA ILE A 30 10.06 19.88 4.89
C ILE A 30 11.16 20.95 4.79
N PRO A 31 11.74 21.42 5.92
CA PRO A 31 12.86 22.34 5.93
C PRO A 31 14.08 21.77 5.19
N LYS A 32 14.88 22.65 4.54
CA LYS A 32 16.05 22.23 3.74
C LYS A 32 17.13 21.52 4.57
N GLU A 33 17.14 21.77 5.87
CA GLU A 33 18.05 21.19 6.84
C GLU A 33 17.72 19.72 7.12
N GLU A 34 16.47 19.30 6.94
CA GLU A 34 15.97 17.95 7.18
C GLU A 34 16.07 17.04 5.93
N LYS A 35 17.26 16.98 5.33
CA LYS A 35 17.49 16.24 4.08
C LYS A 35 17.11 14.76 4.15
N GLU A 36 17.42 14.11 5.27
CA GLU A 36 17.10 12.68 5.46
C GLU A 36 15.59 12.43 5.47
N LEU A 37 14.82 13.31 6.12
CA LEU A 37 13.35 13.23 6.11
C LEU A 37 12.80 13.43 4.70
N ALA A 38 13.31 14.43 3.97
CA ALA A 38 12.93 14.68 2.58
C ALA A 38 13.21 13.48 1.67
N GLU A 39 14.38 12.85 1.79
CA GLU A 39 14.73 11.64 1.03
C GLU A 39 13.83 10.45 1.37
N ASN A 40 13.46 10.28 2.65
CA ASN A 40 12.57 9.22 3.07
C ASN A 40 11.14 9.43 2.55
N VAL A 41 10.63 10.67 2.58
CA VAL A 41 9.33 11.01 2.02
C VAL A 41 9.32 10.86 0.49
N ASP A 42 10.39 11.24 -0.21
CA ASP A 42 10.53 11.01 -1.66
C ASP A 42 10.45 9.51 -2.01
N ARG A 43 11.13 8.65 -1.24
CA ARG A 43 11.03 7.19 -1.41
C ARG A 43 9.60 6.67 -1.21
N LEU A 44 8.84 7.25 -0.27
CA LEU A 44 7.42 6.92 -0.08
C LEU A 44 6.57 7.36 -1.28
N ILE A 45 6.82 8.54 -1.83
CA ILE A 45 6.16 9.05 -3.05
C ILE A 45 6.40 8.09 -4.22
N ILE A 46 7.66 7.75 -4.50
CA ILE A 46 8.03 6.86 -5.62
C ILE A 46 7.30 5.50 -5.51
N LEU A 47 7.27 4.91 -4.31
CA LEU A 47 6.57 3.65 -4.10
C LEU A 47 5.06 3.78 -4.32
N ARG A 48 4.46 4.87 -3.84
CA ARG A 48 3.03 5.13 -3.97
C ARG A 48 2.61 5.43 -5.41
N GLU A 49 3.44 6.10 -6.20
CA GLU A 49 3.21 6.29 -7.64
C GLU A 49 3.24 4.97 -8.39
N LYS A 50 4.17 4.08 -8.05
CA LYS A 50 4.22 2.74 -8.63
C LYS A 50 2.94 1.95 -8.36
N ILE A 51 2.46 1.95 -7.10
CA ILE A 51 1.20 1.31 -6.72
C ILE A 51 0.02 1.89 -7.50
N LYS A 52 -0.03 3.22 -7.67
CA LYS A 52 -1.08 3.90 -8.42
C LYS A 52 -1.17 3.40 -9.86
N LEU A 53 -0.03 3.36 -10.56
CA LEU A 53 0.03 2.91 -11.95
C LEU A 53 -0.44 1.45 -12.07
N GLU A 54 0.01 0.61 -11.15
CA GLU A 54 -0.35 -0.80 -11.08
C GLU A 54 -1.85 -0.98 -10.81
N LEU A 55 -2.40 -0.37 -9.76
CA LEU A 55 -3.84 -0.43 -9.43
C LEU A 55 -4.74 0.01 -10.59
N ARG A 56 -4.37 1.10 -11.27
CA ARG A 56 -5.12 1.62 -12.42
C ARG A 56 -5.05 0.69 -13.62
N GLY A 57 -3.92 0.03 -13.86
CA GLY A 57 -3.79 -1.04 -14.86
C GLY A 57 -4.75 -2.20 -14.61
N HIS A 58 -4.94 -2.58 -13.34
CA HIS A 58 -5.90 -3.62 -12.96
C HIS A 58 -7.35 -3.18 -13.06
N LEU A 59 -7.67 -1.97 -12.60
CA LEU A 59 -9.00 -1.39 -12.76
C LEU A 59 -9.41 -1.34 -14.23
N PHE A 60 -8.50 -0.91 -15.12
CA PHE A 60 -8.71 -0.93 -16.56
C PHE A 60 -8.94 -2.36 -17.09
N SER A 61 -8.10 -3.31 -16.68
CA SER A 61 -8.20 -4.71 -17.12
C SER A 61 -9.50 -5.37 -16.68
N ILE A 62 -9.97 -5.11 -15.45
CA ILE A 62 -11.23 -5.64 -14.90
C ILE A 62 -12.42 -4.99 -15.61
N LYS A 63 -12.41 -3.66 -15.80
CA LYS A 63 -13.47 -2.92 -16.49
C LYS A 63 -13.68 -3.44 -17.91
N ASN A 64 -12.61 -3.78 -18.61
CA ASN A 64 -12.66 -4.27 -19.99
C ASN A 64 -12.69 -5.80 -20.09
N ALA A 65 -12.82 -6.54 -18.98
CA ALA A 65 -12.82 -8.01 -18.93
C ALA A 65 -11.59 -8.67 -19.60
N ILE A 66 -10.44 -7.99 -19.64
CA ILE A 66 -9.27 -8.40 -20.44
C ILE A 66 -8.51 -9.60 -19.83
N ARG A 67 -8.66 -9.95 -18.55
CA ARG A 67 -8.02 -11.14 -17.96
C ARG A 67 -8.83 -11.66 -16.76
N GLU A 68 -9.67 -12.66 -16.99
CA GLU A 68 -10.56 -13.20 -15.96
C GLU A 68 -9.86 -14.15 -14.97
N SER A 69 -8.69 -14.72 -15.32
CA SER A 69 -8.13 -15.90 -14.64
C SER A 69 -6.96 -15.65 -13.67
N LYS A 70 -6.51 -14.41 -13.44
CA LYS A 70 -5.30 -14.15 -12.62
C LYS A 70 -5.38 -12.98 -11.62
N ILE A 71 -6.57 -12.51 -11.28
CA ILE A 71 -6.68 -11.31 -10.43
C ILE A 71 -6.17 -11.58 -9.00
N ALA A 72 -6.45 -12.76 -8.43
CA ALA A 72 -5.93 -13.13 -7.11
C ALA A 72 -4.39 -13.21 -7.06
N SER A 73 -3.75 -13.73 -8.12
CA SER A 73 -2.28 -13.73 -8.22
C SER A 73 -1.72 -12.32 -8.33
N THR A 74 -2.41 -11.40 -9.01
CA THR A 74 -1.90 -10.04 -9.14
C THR A 74 -2.02 -9.23 -7.86
N VAL A 75 -3.10 -9.39 -7.08
CA VAL A 75 -3.15 -8.70 -5.78
C VAL A 75 -2.01 -9.21 -4.88
N MET A 76 -1.65 -10.49 -4.92
CA MET A 76 -0.51 -11.04 -4.16
C MET A 76 0.86 -10.47 -4.58
N GLU A 77 1.04 -10.08 -5.84
CA GLU A 77 2.30 -9.48 -6.34
C GLU A 77 2.65 -8.16 -5.65
N TYR A 78 1.66 -7.46 -5.07
CA TYR A 78 1.87 -6.19 -4.38
C TYR A 78 2.29 -6.33 -2.91
N LEU A 79 2.19 -7.54 -2.33
CA LEU A 79 2.46 -7.71 -0.91
C LEU A 79 3.85 -7.19 -0.51
N PRO A 80 4.95 -7.51 -1.22
CA PRO A 80 6.27 -6.99 -0.86
C PRO A 80 6.36 -5.46 -0.88
N MET A 81 5.56 -4.80 -1.72
CA MET A 81 5.55 -3.33 -1.84
C MET A 81 4.85 -2.67 -0.64
N PHE A 82 3.70 -3.22 -0.21
CA PHE A 82 3.01 -2.74 0.99
C PHE A 82 3.79 -3.02 2.27
N LEU A 83 4.56 -4.11 2.31
CA LEU A 83 5.48 -4.40 3.42
C LEU A 83 6.63 -3.40 3.48
N LYS A 84 7.20 -3.05 2.32
CA LYS A 84 8.25 -2.02 2.23
C LYS A 84 7.72 -0.64 2.65
N LEU A 85 6.49 -0.32 2.27
CA LEU A 85 5.80 0.90 2.68
C LEU A 85 5.60 0.98 4.20
N GLU A 86 5.13 -0.10 4.83
CA GLU A 86 4.96 -0.16 6.28
C GLU A 86 6.27 0.16 7.01
N TYR A 87 7.34 -0.51 6.60
CA TYR A 87 8.67 -0.32 7.17
C TYR A 87 9.16 1.12 7.00
N LEU A 88 9.07 1.65 5.78
CA LEU A 88 9.53 3.02 5.48
C LEU A 88 8.71 4.04 6.25
N ALA A 89 7.39 3.95 6.25
CA ALA A 89 6.53 4.90 6.93
C ALA A 89 6.74 4.87 8.45
N ARG A 90 6.90 3.67 9.03
CA ARG A 90 7.22 3.54 10.46
C ARG A 90 8.52 4.21 10.82
N ASN A 91 9.57 4.07 10.00
CA ASN A 91 10.87 4.67 10.27
C ASN A 91 10.91 6.18 9.96
N THR A 92 10.07 6.64 9.03
CA THR A 92 10.00 8.05 8.62
C THR A 92 9.16 8.87 9.61
N PHE A 93 8.08 8.30 10.13
CA PHE A 93 7.08 9.01 10.95
C PHE A 93 7.02 8.51 12.40
N SER A 94 8.10 7.92 12.91
CA SER A 94 8.16 7.38 14.28
C SER A 94 8.10 8.45 15.39
N ASN A 95 8.23 9.73 15.04
CA ASN A 95 8.13 10.84 15.97
C ASN A 95 6.67 11.32 16.11
N THR A 96 6.32 11.77 17.31
CA THR A 96 4.99 12.24 17.74
C THR A 96 4.34 13.25 16.79
N ASP A 97 5.13 14.13 16.15
CA ASP A 97 4.63 15.16 15.23
C ASP A 97 4.03 14.57 13.94
N TRP A 98 4.44 13.36 13.56
CA TRP A 98 4.07 12.73 12.30
C TRP A 98 3.25 11.44 12.46
N GLU A 99 2.85 11.11 13.69
CA GLU A 99 2.07 9.92 14.01
C GLU A 99 0.77 9.81 13.18
N VAL A 100 0.13 10.95 12.87
CA VAL A 100 -1.07 11.00 12.03
C VAL A 100 -0.78 10.49 10.60
N CYS A 101 0.40 10.79 10.06
CA CYS A 101 0.82 10.30 8.74
C CYS A 101 1.02 8.79 8.77
N TYR A 102 1.66 8.28 9.82
CA TYR A 102 1.82 6.84 10.03
C TYR A 102 0.47 6.11 10.15
N GLN A 103 -0.48 6.65 10.92
CA GLN A 103 -1.81 6.04 11.08
C GLN A 103 -2.58 5.99 9.75
N LYS A 104 -2.51 7.03 8.92
CA LYS A 104 -3.13 7.04 7.59
C LYS A 104 -2.51 5.99 6.66
N GLU A 105 -1.18 5.85 6.68
CA GLU A 105 -0.48 4.80 5.92
C GLU A 105 -0.93 3.41 6.37
N ARG A 106 -0.94 3.17 7.68
CA ARG A 106 -1.35 1.90 8.29
C ARG A 106 -2.79 1.53 7.95
N GLN A 107 -3.70 2.50 7.93
CA GLN A 107 -5.08 2.33 7.48
C GLN A 107 -5.14 1.84 6.02
N ASN A 108 -4.35 2.43 5.12
CA ASN A 108 -4.32 2.02 3.71
C ASN A 108 -3.77 0.60 3.53
N ILE A 109 -2.68 0.27 4.22
CA ILE A 109 -2.12 -1.08 4.23
C ILE A 109 -3.15 -2.09 4.75
N LYS A 110 -3.91 -1.75 5.79
CA LYS A 110 -5.00 -2.60 6.31
C LYS A 110 -6.09 -2.84 5.26
N MET A 111 -6.56 -1.80 4.56
CA MET A 111 -7.55 -1.96 3.50
C MET A 111 -7.05 -2.86 2.36
N TYR A 112 -5.75 -2.82 2.06
CA TYR A 112 -5.15 -3.70 1.08
C TYR A 112 -5.22 -5.17 1.51
N TYR A 113 -4.84 -5.46 2.76
CA TYR A 113 -5.01 -6.80 3.33
C TYR A 113 -6.46 -7.26 3.34
N GLU A 114 -7.40 -6.39 3.71
CA GLU A 114 -8.83 -6.73 3.66
C GLU A 114 -9.29 -7.03 2.22
N THR A 115 -8.75 -6.33 1.22
CA THR A 115 -9.04 -6.60 -0.19
C THR A 115 -8.48 -7.94 -0.63
N LEU A 116 -7.28 -8.31 -0.16
CA LEU A 116 -6.70 -9.66 -0.34
C LEU A 116 -7.61 -10.71 0.29
N TYR A 117 -7.83 -10.68 1.60
CA TYR A 117 -8.55 -11.73 2.34
C TYR A 117 -10.01 -11.91 1.92
N ASN A 118 -10.63 -10.90 1.32
CA ASN A 118 -12.00 -10.99 0.78
C ASN A 118 -12.08 -11.64 -0.61
N GLN A 119 -10.94 -11.87 -1.28
CA GLN A 119 -10.91 -12.83 -2.39
C GLN A 119 -10.92 -14.24 -1.77
N ASN A 120 -11.57 -15.22 -2.39
CA ASN A 120 -11.47 -16.62 -1.97
C ASN A 120 -10.03 -17.12 -2.19
N ILE A 121 -9.09 -16.66 -1.37
CA ILE A 121 -7.70 -17.05 -1.43
C ILE A 121 -7.58 -18.44 -0.79
N SER A 122 -6.81 -19.34 -1.41
CA SER A 122 -6.46 -20.63 -0.80
C SER A 122 -5.76 -20.45 0.55
N SER A 123 -6.07 -21.34 1.49
CA SER A 123 -5.49 -21.37 2.84
C SER A 123 -3.96 -21.32 2.86
N SER A 124 -3.30 -22.00 1.93
CA SER A 124 -1.84 -21.99 1.78
C SER A 124 -1.27 -20.58 1.52
N THR A 125 -1.99 -19.74 0.80
CA THR A 125 -1.59 -18.38 0.50
C THR A 125 -1.83 -17.46 1.70
N VAL A 126 -2.94 -17.67 2.43
CA VAL A 126 -3.20 -17.01 3.72
C VAL A 126 -2.09 -17.31 4.72
N ASP A 127 -1.61 -18.54 4.79
CA ASP A 127 -0.52 -18.94 5.68
C ASP A 127 0.81 -18.24 5.32
N ILE A 128 1.10 -18.08 4.03
CA ILE A 128 2.26 -17.31 3.55
C ILE A 128 2.12 -15.83 3.93
N LEU A 129 0.95 -15.23 3.73
CA LEU A 129 0.67 -13.83 4.12
C LEU A 129 0.86 -13.63 5.63
N LEU A 130 0.36 -14.56 6.46
CA LEU A 130 0.48 -14.53 7.91
C LEU A 130 1.92 -14.72 8.37
N GLN A 131 2.69 -15.62 7.74
CA GLN A 131 4.12 -15.78 8.02
C GLN A 131 4.91 -14.52 7.70
N GLN A 132 4.66 -13.89 6.55
CA GLN A 132 5.37 -12.66 6.18
C GLN A 132 5.02 -11.51 7.11
N LYS A 133 3.74 -11.35 7.48
CA LYS A 133 3.31 -10.39 8.50
C LYS A 133 4.03 -10.60 9.84
N ARG A 134 4.02 -11.84 10.37
CA ARG A 134 4.68 -12.17 11.64
C ARG A 134 6.19 -11.92 11.61
N ARG A 135 6.84 -12.24 10.49
CA ARG A 135 8.29 -12.03 10.32
C ARG A 135 8.65 -10.55 10.38
N LEU A 136 7.81 -9.69 9.85
CA LEU A 136 8.02 -8.23 9.88
C LEU A 136 7.68 -7.60 11.23
N GLU A 137 6.62 -8.08 11.89
CA GLU A 137 6.34 -7.73 13.29
C GLU A 137 7.49 -8.16 14.22
N SER A 138 8.22 -9.23 13.89
CA SER A 138 9.39 -9.68 14.66
C SER A 138 10.69 -8.93 14.35
N LEU A 139 10.84 -8.39 13.14
CA LEU A 139 11.99 -7.56 12.72
C LEU A 139 11.92 -6.13 13.29
N SER A 140 10.85 -5.82 14.01
CA SER A 140 10.56 -4.51 14.53
C SER A 140 10.37 -4.48 16.05
N LYS A 141 10.92 -5.51 16.71
CA LYS A 141 11.36 -5.54 18.12
C LYS A 141 12.88 -5.47 18.15
#